data_AF-A0A2E9SMW5-F1
#
_entry.id   AF-A0A2E9SMW5-F1
#
_cell.length_a   1.000
_cell.length_b   1.000
_cell.length_c   1.000
_cell.angle_alpha   90.00
_cell.angle_beta   90.00
_cell.angle_gamma   90.00
#
_symmetry.space_group_name_H-M   'P 1'
#
loop_
_entity.id
_entity.type
_entity.pdbx_description
1 polymer ?
#
loop_
_entity_poly.entity_id
_entity_poly.type
_entity_poly.pdbx_seq_one_letter_code
_entity_poly.pdbx_strand_id
1 'polypeptide(L)'
;MRIQTMLIAVLALFMAACSSTTTYQPAEKRGGYGYTETELGKDRYRVTFTGNTVTDKETVNDYALLRAAELTLQQGYDWFQLVNRDTESKSRTSSSISGVNDFGGGTAVYQRCGLLSCDTVVAQTPGRLSGGYATSTTRTSYQASLEIKMGKDPMPDAAEAYNAQELASTLRRWMGSTQQ
;
A
#
# COMPACT_ATOMS: atom_id res chain seq x y z
N MET A 1 -46.56 -8.51 8.96
CA MET A 1 -45.49 -9.32 8.31
C MET A 1 -44.89 -8.71 7.03
N ARG A 2 -45.39 -7.58 6.48
CA ARG A 2 -44.82 -6.93 5.27
C ARG A 2 -43.74 -5.88 5.53
N ILE A 3 -43.64 -5.38 6.77
CA ILE A 3 -42.66 -4.35 7.17
C ILE A 3 -41.29 -4.98 7.52
N GLN A 4 -41.29 -6.18 8.10
CA GLN A 4 -40.06 -6.93 8.42
C GLN A 4 -39.27 -7.34 7.17
N THR A 5 -39.95 -7.66 6.06
CA THR A 5 -39.29 -7.96 4.78
C THR A 5 -38.65 -6.72 4.13
N MET A 6 -39.17 -5.52 4.40
CA MET A 6 -38.59 -4.28 3.89
C MET A 6 -37.32 -3.87 4.64
N LEU A 7 -37.24 -4.16 5.94
CA LEU A 7 -36.08 -3.83 6.77
C LEU A 7 -34.82 -4.63 6.40
N ILE A 8 -34.99 -5.88 5.97
CA ILE A 8 -33.90 -6.77 5.54
C ILE A 8 -33.34 -6.35 4.17
N ALA A 9 -34.18 -5.80 3.29
CA ALA A 9 -33.75 -5.32 1.98
C ALA A 9 -32.88 -4.06 2.03
N VAL A 10 -33.05 -3.21 3.05
CA VAL A 10 -32.23 -2.00 3.25
C VAL A 10 -30.85 -2.34 3.80
N LEU A 11 -30.71 -3.42 4.58
CA LEU A 11 -29.42 -3.81 5.18
C LEU A 11 -28.46 -4.47 4.17
N ALA A 12 -28.99 -5.03 3.08
CA ALA A 12 -28.18 -5.66 2.02
C ALA A 12 -27.47 -4.64 1.09
N LEU A 13 -27.89 -3.37 1.07
CA LEU A 13 -27.24 -2.33 0.25
C LEU A 13 -25.95 -1.75 0.87
N PHE A 14 -25.63 -2.05 2.12
CA PHE A 14 -24.46 -1.49 2.81
C PHE A 14 -23.16 -2.30 2.65
N MET A 15 -23.16 -3.42 1.92
CA MET A 15 -21.99 -4.30 1.77
C MET A 15 -21.29 -4.21 0.40
N ALA A 16 -21.33 -3.04 -0.25
CA ALA A 16 -20.62 -2.81 -1.53
C ALA A 16 -19.28 -2.04 -1.38
N ALA A 17 -18.61 -2.11 -0.23
CA ALA A 17 -17.36 -1.37 0.03
C ALA A 17 -16.14 -2.31 0.16
N CYS A 18 -15.91 -3.19 -0.82
CA CYS A 18 -14.75 -4.09 -0.80
C CYS A 18 -13.88 -3.93 -2.06
N SER A 19 -13.37 -2.73 -2.28
CA SER A 19 -12.03 -2.46 -2.88
C SER A 19 -11.82 -0.95 -3.03
N SER A 20 -11.83 -0.21 -1.91
CA SER A 20 -11.64 1.24 -1.94
C SER A 20 -10.16 1.61 -2.16
N THR A 21 -9.94 2.68 -2.92
CA THR A 21 -8.63 3.35 -3.03
C THR A 21 -8.16 3.81 -1.65
N THR A 22 -6.90 4.20 -1.53
CA THR A 22 -6.35 4.64 -0.25
C THR A 22 -7.10 5.87 0.23
N THR A 23 -7.72 5.75 1.39
CA THR A 23 -8.38 6.87 2.04
C THR A 23 -7.35 7.97 2.32
N TYR A 24 -7.74 9.22 2.07
CA TYR A 24 -6.92 10.38 2.40
C TYR A 24 -6.86 10.56 3.92
N GLN A 25 -5.78 10.09 4.53
CA GLN A 25 -5.60 10.08 5.98
C GLN A 25 -4.11 10.17 6.35
N PRO A 26 -3.77 10.62 7.56
CA PRO A 26 -2.38 10.59 8.02
C PRO A 26 -1.90 9.14 8.13
N ALA A 27 -0.65 8.87 7.76
CA ALA A 27 -0.09 7.55 7.90
C ALA A 27 0.20 7.25 9.38
N GLU A 28 -0.22 6.07 9.84
CA GLU A 28 0.00 5.62 11.24
C GLU A 28 1.48 5.52 11.60
N LYS A 29 2.32 5.27 10.61
CA LYS A 29 3.78 5.19 10.74
C LYS A 29 4.44 5.73 9.49
N ARG A 30 5.71 6.15 9.62
CA ARG A 30 6.52 6.58 8.48
C ARG A 30 6.59 5.46 7.43
N GLY A 31 6.16 5.74 6.20
CA GLY A 31 6.08 4.77 5.11
C GLY A 31 4.87 3.82 5.17
N GLY A 32 3.91 4.07 6.07
CA GLY A 32 2.57 3.47 6.02
C GLY A 32 1.69 4.15 4.97
N TYR A 33 0.51 3.57 4.72
CA TYR A 33 -0.47 4.15 3.79
C TYR A 33 -1.02 5.47 4.32
N GLY A 34 -1.22 6.44 3.43
CA GLY A 34 -1.64 7.80 3.76
C GLY A 34 -0.54 8.83 3.59
N TYR A 35 -0.75 10.03 4.14
CA TYR A 35 0.21 11.13 4.07
C TYR A 35 1.13 11.21 5.28
N THR A 36 2.34 11.67 5.05
CA THR A 36 3.32 12.05 6.07
C THR A 36 3.97 13.37 5.70
N GLU A 37 4.30 14.15 6.71
CA GLU A 37 4.94 15.45 6.55
C GLU A 37 6.25 15.45 7.32
N THR A 38 7.27 16.06 6.75
CA THR A 38 8.58 16.20 7.40
C THR A 38 9.09 17.59 7.14
N GLU A 39 9.32 18.34 8.22
CA GLU A 39 9.97 19.64 8.14
C GLU A 39 11.44 19.44 7.74
N LEU A 40 11.87 20.07 6.65
CA LEU A 40 13.26 20.07 6.18
C LEU A 40 13.97 21.38 6.55
N GLY A 41 13.21 22.43 6.86
CA GLY A 41 13.70 23.73 7.27
C GLY A 41 12.55 24.71 7.47
N LYS A 42 12.88 25.97 7.78
CA LYS A 42 11.92 27.00 8.19
C LYS A 42 10.75 27.22 7.22
N ASP A 43 11.01 27.15 5.93
CA ASP A 43 10.04 27.35 4.85
C ASP A 43 9.97 26.14 3.90
N ARG A 44 10.53 24.99 4.29
CA ARG A 44 10.68 23.82 3.43
C ARG A 44 10.18 22.56 4.10
N TYR A 45 9.30 21.86 3.39
CA TYR A 45 8.67 20.65 3.90
C TYR A 45 8.71 19.57 2.83
N ARG A 46 8.85 18.32 3.27
CA ARG A 46 8.64 17.14 2.45
C ARG A 46 7.28 16.55 2.79
N VAL A 47 6.45 16.38 1.78
CA VAL A 47 5.14 15.75 1.87
C VAL A 47 5.21 14.44 1.11
N THR A 48 4.91 13.33 1.77
CA THR A 48 4.92 12.01 1.14
C THR A 48 3.56 11.35 1.28
N PHE A 49 2.98 10.90 0.17
CA PHE A 49 1.75 10.11 0.15
C PHE A 49 2.05 8.69 -0.33
N THR A 50 1.60 7.69 0.42
CA THR A 50 1.76 6.27 0.07
C THR A 50 0.40 5.65 -0.20
N GLY A 51 0.18 5.18 -1.43
CA GLY A 51 -0.99 4.43 -1.82
C GLY A 51 -0.88 2.94 -1.54
N ASN A 52 -2.02 2.29 -1.36
CA ASN A 52 -2.20 0.84 -1.42
C ASN A 52 -2.04 0.33 -2.86
N THR A 53 -2.20 -0.98 -3.05
CA THR A 53 -1.96 -1.63 -4.35
C THR A 53 -3.10 -1.46 -5.37
N VAL A 54 -4.17 -0.76 -4.98
CA VAL A 54 -5.36 -0.47 -5.80
C VAL A 54 -5.38 0.99 -6.23
N THR A 55 -4.60 1.86 -5.57
CA THR A 55 -4.61 3.30 -5.83
C THR A 55 -3.68 3.62 -7.00
N ASP A 56 -4.21 4.32 -7.98
CA ASP A 56 -3.44 4.72 -9.15
C ASP A 56 -2.34 5.75 -8.83
N LYS A 57 -1.29 5.73 -9.65
CA LYS A 57 -0.14 6.64 -9.53
C LYS A 57 -0.57 8.12 -9.57
N GLU A 58 -1.57 8.44 -10.40
CA GLU A 58 -2.11 9.79 -10.54
C GLU A 58 -2.82 10.23 -9.26
N THR A 59 -3.71 9.40 -8.72
CA THR A 59 -4.39 9.66 -7.44
C THR A 59 -3.42 9.83 -6.27
N VAL A 60 -2.36 9.01 -6.19
CA VAL A 60 -1.29 9.16 -5.19
C VAL A 60 -0.58 10.52 -5.31
N ASN A 61 -0.34 10.96 -6.54
CA ASN A 61 0.28 12.23 -6.84
C ASN A 61 -0.63 13.42 -6.50
N ASP A 62 -1.90 13.33 -6.82
CA ASP A 62 -2.90 14.35 -6.53
C ASP A 62 -3.14 14.49 -5.03
N TYR A 63 -3.17 13.38 -4.28
CA TYR A 63 -3.26 13.44 -2.83
C TYR A 63 -2.01 14.07 -2.20
N ALA A 64 -0.81 13.80 -2.72
CA ALA A 64 0.40 14.45 -2.25
C ALA A 64 0.36 15.97 -2.50
N LEU A 65 -0.11 16.41 -3.68
CA LEU A 65 -0.28 17.82 -4.02
C LEU A 65 -1.35 18.50 -3.17
N LEU A 66 -2.50 17.84 -2.97
CA LEU A 66 -3.54 18.33 -2.07
C LEU A 66 -2.97 18.53 -0.67
N ARG A 67 -2.20 17.57 -0.17
CA ARG A 67 -1.65 17.67 1.18
C ARG A 67 -0.62 18.80 1.30
N ALA A 68 0.22 19.00 0.28
CA ALA A 68 1.12 20.14 0.22
C ALA A 68 0.37 21.48 0.30
N ALA A 69 -0.72 21.62 -0.45
CA ALA A 69 -1.56 22.80 -0.41
C ALA A 69 -2.20 23.02 0.97
N GLU A 70 -2.76 21.97 1.57
CA GLU A 70 -3.35 22.05 2.91
C GLU A 70 -2.31 22.41 3.98
N LEU A 71 -1.12 21.80 3.94
CA LEU A 71 -0.03 22.12 4.86
C LEU A 71 0.38 23.59 4.73
N THR A 72 0.43 24.11 3.51
CA THR A 72 0.75 25.52 3.24
C THR A 72 -0.22 26.48 3.92
N LEU A 73 -1.52 26.21 3.78
CA LEU A 73 -2.55 26.99 4.45
C LEU A 73 -2.52 26.82 5.98
N GLN A 74 -2.23 25.61 6.47
CA GLN A 74 -2.10 25.33 7.91
C GLN A 74 -0.94 26.09 8.55
N GLN A 75 0.16 26.28 7.81
CA GLN A 75 1.33 27.06 8.26
C GLN A 75 1.14 28.58 8.08
N GLY A 76 0.03 29.02 7.50
CA GLY A 76 -0.28 30.44 7.30
C GLY A 76 0.46 31.10 6.14
N TYR A 77 0.80 30.31 5.12
CA TYR A 77 1.36 30.76 3.84
C TYR A 77 0.29 30.74 2.73
N ASP A 78 0.50 31.51 1.68
CA ASP A 78 -0.48 31.72 0.60
C ASP A 78 -0.22 30.81 -0.61
N TRP A 79 1.07 30.56 -0.87
CA TRP A 79 1.52 29.78 -2.01
C TRP A 79 2.67 28.85 -1.62
N PHE A 80 2.87 27.82 -2.43
CA PHE A 80 4.04 26.98 -2.35
C PHE A 80 4.62 26.72 -3.74
N GLN A 81 5.93 26.54 -3.80
CA GLN A 81 6.65 26.13 -4.99
C GLN A 81 7.14 24.70 -4.80
N LEU A 82 6.92 23.87 -5.81
CA LEU A 82 7.48 22.54 -5.88
C LEU A 82 8.98 22.66 -6.19
N VAL A 83 9.82 22.14 -5.31
CA VAL A 83 11.29 22.14 -5.47
C VAL A 83 11.76 20.82 -6.04
N ASN A 84 11.13 19.72 -5.62
CA ASN A 84 11.41 18.39 -6.12
C ASN A 84 10.16 17.53 -6.07
N ARG A 85 10.04 16.59 -7.00
CA ARG A 85 8.97 15.59 -7.08
C ARG A 85 9.56 14.25 -7.45
N ASP A 86 9.40 13.30 -6.55
CA ASP A 86 9.75 11.91 -6.78
C ASP A 86 8.50 11.04 -6.71
N THR A 87 8.35 10.10 -7.64
CA THR A 87 7.32 9.06 -7.54
C THR A 87 7.96 7.70 -7.71
N GLU A 88 7.90 6.90 -6.66
CA GLU A 88 8.42 5.55 -6.62
C GLU A 88 7.30 4.53 -6.75
N SER A 89 7.60 3.39 -7.38
CA SER A 89 6.75 2.21 -7.36
C SER A 89 7.42 1.11 -6.52
N LYS A 90 6.64 0.52 -5.61
CA LYS A 90 7.05 -0.61 -4.77
C LYS A 90 6.28 -1.84 -5.21
N SER A 91 6.96 -2.72 -5.93
CA SER A 91 6.44 -4.01 -6.36
C SER A 91 6.90 -5.11 -5.40
N ARG A 92 5.94 -5.86 -4.85
CA ARG A 92 6.21 -7.05 -4.04
C ARG A 92 5.66 -8.26 -4.76
N THR A 93 6.54 -9.20 -5.09
CA THR A 93 6.16 -10.51 -5.61
C THR A 93 6.18 -11.52 -4.47
N SER A 94 5.06 -12.17 -4.23
CA SER A 94 4.96 -13.29 -3.29
C SER A 94 4.68 -14.56 -4.06
N SER A 95 5.50 -15.57 -3.86
CA SER A 95 5.35 -16.88 -4.49
C SER A 95 4.93 -17.88 -3.43
N SER A 96 3.80 -18.54 -3.64
CA SER A 96 3.37 -19.69 -2.86
C SER A 96 3.51 -20.96 -3.69
N ILE A 97 4.09 -21.99 -3.10
CA ILE A 97 4.22 -23.31 -3.72
C ILE A 97 3.20 -24.20 -3.03
N SER A 98 2.20 -24.65 -3.79
CA SER A 98 1.23 -25.65 -3.34
C SER A 98 1.53 -26.96 -4.06
N GLY A 99 1.85 -28.00 -3.30
CA GLY A 99 2.18 -29.32 -3.85
C GLY A 99 1.52 -30.45 -3.09
N VAL A 100 1.38 -31.59 -3.76
CA VAL A 100 1.08 -32.84 -3.08
C VAL A 100 2.38 -33.41 -2.54
N ASN A 101 2.40 -33.64 -1.23
CA ASN A 101 3.50 -34.31 -0.57
C ASN A 101 3.26 -35.81 -0.77
N ASP A 102 4.04 -36.49 -1.62
CA ASP A 102 3.99 -37.95 -1.63
C ASP A 102 4.68 -38.44 -0.37
N PHE A 103 3.87 -38.92 0.56
CA PHE A 103 4.23 -39.79 1.67
C PHE A 103 5.34 -39.26 2.60
N GLY A 104 4.91 -38.93 3.82
CA GLY A 104 5.76 -38.50 4.91
C GLY A 104 6.96 -39.43 5.10
N GLY A 105 8.13 -38.82 5.25
CA GLY A 105 9.36 -39.56 5.49
C GLY A 105 9.21 -40.49 6.69
N GLY A 106 9.51 -41.77 6.47
CA GLY A 106 9.40 -42.81 7.48
C GLY A 106 10.75 -43.12 8.10
N THR A 107 10.76 -43.42 9.40
CA THR A 107 11.92 -44.06 10.04
C THR A 107 11.65 -45.56 10.10
N ALA A 108 12.47 -46.35 9.41
CA ALA A 108 12.43 -47.80 9.44
C ALA A 108 13.57 -48.31 10.32
N VAL A 109 13.22 -49.00 11.41
CA VAL A 109 14.20 -49.69 12.27
C VAL A 109 14.14 -51.17 11.96
N TYR A 110 15.26 -51.76 11.56
CA TYR A 110 15.34 -53.20 11.30
C TYR A 110 16.64 -53.79 11.83
N GLN A 111 16.60 -55.06 12.22
CA GLN A 111 17.75 -55.76 12.75
C GLN A 111 18.44 -56.54 11.63
N ARG A 112 19.73 -56.30 11.47
CA ARG A 112 20.59 -56.97 10.49
C ARG A 112 21.44 -57.98 11.23
N CYS A 113 21.13 -59.26 11.04
CA CYS A 113 21.89 -60.35 11.62
C CYS A 113 22.77 -61.01 10.56
N GLY A 114 24.05 -61.15 10.86
CA GLY A 114 25.00 -62.01 10.17
C GLY A 114 25.21 -63.33 10.92
N LEU A 115 26.19 -64.13 10.46
CA LEU A 115 26.46 -65.47 10.99
C LEU A 115 26.92 -65.46 12.47
N LEU A 116 27.51 -64.35 12.94
CA LEU A 116 28.12 -64.24 14.27
C LEU A 116 27.69 -62.98 15.06
N SER A 117 26.92 -62.05 14.46
CA SER A 117 26.53 -60.79 15.11
C SER A 117 25.19 -60.27 14.58
N CYS A 118 24.51 -59.46 15.38
CA CYS A 118 23.30 -58.73 14.97
C CYS A 118 23.44 -57.26 15.34
N ASP A 119 23.19 -56.38 14.37
CA ASP A 119 23.22 -54.94 14.56
C ASP A 119 21.85 -54.34 14.20
N THR A 120 21.37 -53.40 15.00
CA THR A 120 20.15 -52.66 14.71
C THR A 120 20.46 -51.47 13.82
N VAL A 121 19.79 -51.39 12.68
CA VAL A 121 19.95 -50.33 11.70
C VAL A 121 18.71 -49.45 11.71
N VAL A 122 18.93 -48.14 11.80
CA VAL A 122 17.89 -47.11 11.66
C VAL A 122 18.07 -46.46 10.30
N ALA A 123 17.09 -46.64 9.41
CA ALA A 123 17.05 -46.00 8.10
C ALA A 123 15.98 -44.92 8.08
N GLN A 124 16.33 -43.73 7.60
CA GLN A 124 15.40 -42.62 7.41
C GLN A 124 15.16 -42.41 5.93
N THR A 125 13.91 -42.47 5.50
CA THR A 125 13.53 -42.16 4.12
C THR A 125 12.99 -40.73 4.09
N PRO A 126 13.64 -39.78 3.40
CA PRO A 126 13.12 -38.42 3.29
C PRO A 126 11.85 -38.41 2.43
N GLY A 127 10.84 -37.63 2.84
CA GLY A 127 9.64 -37.39 2.04
C GLY A 127 9.99 -36.67 0.74
N ARG A 128 9.24 -36.90 -0.33
CA ARG A 128 9.45 -36.26 -1.64
C ARG A 128 8.22 -35.46 -2.03
N LEU A 129 8.44 -34.25 -2.56
CA LEU A 129 7.39 -33.49 -3.24
C LEU A 129 7.12 -34.16 -4.59
N SER A 130 5.89 -34.63 -4.79
CA SER A 130 5.46 -35.34 -6.00
C SER A 130 4.45 -34.49 -6.75
N GLY A 131 4.91 -33.34 -7.23
CA GLY A 131 4.11 -32.41 -8.00
C GLY A 131 3.53 -31.25 -7.18
N GLY A 132 3.51 -30.08 -7.81
CA GLY A 132 2.94 -28.86 -7.26
C GLY A 132 2.92 -27.74 -8.29
N TYR A 133 2.11 -26.72 -8.03
CA TYR A 133 2.06 -25.49 -8.82
C TYR A 133 2.57 -24.32 -7.97
N ALA A 134 3.38 -23.47 -8.61
CA ALA A 134 3.84 -22.24 -8.01
C ALA A 134 2.92 -21.10 -8.46
N THR A 135 2.21 -20.49 -7.53
CA THR A 135 1.42 -19.29 -7.79
C THR A 135 2.27 -18.09 -7.38
N SER A 136 2.54 -17.18 -8.32
CA SER A 136 3.20 -15.91 -8.03
C SER A 136 2.19 -14.77 -8.16
N THR A 137 2.03 -13.99 -7.10
CA THR A 137 1.21 -12.77 -7.11
C THR A 137 2.12 -11.57 -6.94
N THR A 138 2.14 -10.69 -7.94
CA THR A 138 2.83 -9.41 -7.89
C THR A 138 1.84 -8.32 -7.53
N ARG A 139 2.15 -7.52 -6.52
CA ARG A 139 1.36 -6.34 -6.13
C ARG A 139 2.24 -5.10 -6.20
N THR A 140 1.79 -4.09 -6.92
CA THR A 140 2.50 -2.80 -7.08
C THR A 140 1.76 -1.73 -6.29
N SER A 141 2.50 -0.96 -5.51
CA SER A 141 2.00 0.23 -4.79
C SER A 141 2.81 1.44 -5.20
N TYR A 142 2.22 2.64 -5.15
CA TYR A 142 2.89 3.88 -5.53
C TYR A 142 3.10 4.78 -4.31
N GLN A 143 4.22 5.50 -4.30
CA GLN A 143 4.56 6.49 -3.28
C GLN A 143 5.01 7.76 -3.99
N ALA A 144 4.36 8.89 -3.72
CA ALA A 144 4.78 10.20 -4.20
C ALA A 144 5.42 10.97 -3.04
N SER A 145 6.56 11.60 -3.30
CA SER A 145 7.28 12.48 -2.37
C SER A 145 7.50 13.83 -3.04
N LEU A 146 7.00 14.88 -2.41
CA LEU A 146 7.10 16.26 -2.86
C LEU A 146 7.93 17.05 -1.87
N GLU A 147 8.90 17.80 -2.35
CA GLU A 147 9.54 18.85 -1.58
C GLU A 147 8.96 20.18 -1.98
N ILE A 148 8.44 20.90 -1.01
CA ILE A 148 7.80 22.19 -1.22
C ILE A 148 8.55 23.27 -0.45
N LYS A 149 8.61 24.45 -1.07
CA LYS A 149 9.01 25.69 -0.43
C LYS A 149 7.80 26.60 -0.33
N MET A 150 7.47 27.07 0.87
CA MET A 150 6.31 27.91 1.10
C MET A 150 6.69 29.38 1.14
N GLY A 151 5.74 30.25 0.79
CA GLY A 151 5.93 31.69 0.86
C GLY A 151 4.62 32.45 0.98
N LYS A 152 4.75 33.72 1.33
CA LYS A 152 3.65 34.68 1.37
C LYS A 152 3.67 35.56 0.14
N ASP A 153 2.56 36.19 -0.16
CA ASP A 153 2.48 37.10 -1.29
C ASP A 153 3.60 38.17 -1.31
N PRO A 154 4.08 38.55 -2.52
CA PRO A 154 3.60 38.10 -3.83
C PRO A 154 4.12 36.70 -4.22
N MET A 155 3.26 35.90 -4.85
CA MET A 155 3.64 34.62 -5.46
C MET A 155 4.67 34.85 -6.59
N PRO A 156 5.77 34.06 -6.64
CA PRO A 156 6.75 34.18 -7.71
C PRO A 156 6.17 33.71 -9.04
N ASP A 157 6.62 34.33 -10.13
CA ASP A 157 6.33 33.89 -11.50
C ASP A 157 7.20 32.68 -11.86
N ALA A 158 6.89 31.54 -11.25
CA ALA A 158 7.54 30.26 -11.51
C ALA A 158 6.48 29.24 -11.93
N ALA A 159 6.77 28.46 -12.97
CA ALA A 159 5.85 27.44 -13.49
C ALA A 159 5.44 26.38 -12.46
N GLU A 160 6.28 26.17 -11.44
CA GLU A 160 6.07 25.20 -10.36
C GLU A 160 5.58 25.85 -9.05
N ALA A 161 5.16 27.12 -9.10
CA ALA A 161 4.51 27.79 -7.99
C ALA A 161 2.97 27.67 -8.11
N TYR A 162 2.33 27.35 -7.00
CA TYR A 162 0.89 27.13 -6.93
C TYR A 162 0.28 27.93 -5.78
N ASN A 163 -0.86 28.57 -6.05
CA ASN A 163 -1.71 29.11 -5.00
C ASN A 163 -2.32 27.94 -4.20
N ALA A 164 -2.10 27.93 -2.88
CA ALA A 164 -2.49 26.79 -2.05
C ALA A 164 -4.01 26.64 -1.95
N GLN A 165 -4.74 27.76 -1.85
CA GLN A 165 -6.19 27.75 -1.72
C GLN A 165 -6.87 27.30 -3.03
N GLU A 166 -6.46 27.87 -4.16
CA GLU A 166 -7.01 27.53 -5.47
C GLU A 166 -6.76 26.07 -5.82
N LEU A 167 -5.51 25.60 -5.66
CA LEU A 167 -5.14 24.22 -5.96
C LEU A 167 -5.92 23.23 -5.09
N ALA A 168 -5.98 23.45 -3.77
CA ALA A 168 -6.73 22.58 -2.87
C ALA A 168 -8.22 22.51 -3.22
N SER A 169 -8.83 23.66 -3.57
CA SER A 169 -10.24 23.70 -3.97
C SER A 169 -10.52 22.94 -5.27
N THR A 170 -9.59 23.03 -6.22
CA THR A 170 -9.66 22.35 -7.51
C THR A 170 -9.53 20.84 -7.33
N LEU A 171 -8.46 20.39 -6.65
CA LEU A 171 -8.21 18.98 -6.40
C LEU A 171 -9.34 18.30 -5.61
N ARG A 172 -9.88 18.95 -4.57
CA ARG A 172 -11.03 18.41 -3.82
C ARG A 172 -12.27 18.24 -4.68
N ARG A 173 -12.53 19.17 -5.61
CA ARG A 173 -13.66 19.09 -6.53
C ARG A 173 -13.49 17.93 -7.51
N TRP A 174 -12.30 17.81 -8.11
CA TRP A 174 -11.98 16.72 -9.03
C TRP A 174 -12.08 15.35 -8.35
N MET A 175 -11.42 15.17 -7.21
CA MET A 175 -11.45 13.88 -6.50
C MET A 175 -12.82 13.52 -5.93
N GLY A 176 -13.63 14.52 -5.53
CA GLY A 176 -15.01 14.30 -5.12
C GLY A 176 -15.92 13.81 -6.26
N SER A 177 -15.59 14.11 -7.52
CA SER A 177 -16.32 13.61 -8.69
C SER A 177 -15.90 12.20 -9.11
N THR A 178 -14.68 11.77 -8.80
CA THR A 178 -14.13 10.45 -9.17
C THR A 178 -14.61 9.32 -8.25
N GLN A 179 -15.22 9.64 -7.10
CA GLN A 179 -15.76 8.64 -6.15
C GLN A 179 -17.26 8.31 -6.34
N GLN A 180 -17.88 8.75 -7.44
CA GLN A 180 -19.29 8.46 -7.78
C GLN A 180 -19.43 7.44 -8.90
#